data_AF-A0A3B8JJ97-F1
#
_entry.id   AF-A0A3B8JJ97-F1
#
_cell.length_a   1.000
_cell.length_b   1.000
_cell.length_c   1.000
_cell.angle_alpha   90.00
_cell.angle_beta   90.00
_cell.angle_gamma   90.00
#
_symmetry.space_group_name_H-M   'P 1'
#
loop_
_entity.id
_entity.type
_entity.pdbx_description
1 polymer ?
#
loop_
_entity_poly.entity_id
_entity_poly.type
_entity_poly.pdbx_seq_one_letter_code
_entity_poly.pdbx_strand_id
1 'polypeptide(L)'
;LPPLMAGMKISQKAATAGFEWEDVEGVWGKFHEELAEFQQALEQETQAEQQAELGDLLFTLINIARWYDLDPSEALQGTNERFIQRLAKMEAVADRPLSDYTLDELE
;
A
#
# COMPACT_ATOMS: atom_id res chain seq x y z
N LEU A 1 15.26 -9.20 -3.98
CA LEU A 1 13.95 -8.93 -4.63
C LEU A 1 13.42 -7.63 -4.07
N PRO A 2 12.75 -6.77 -4.86
CA PRO A 2 12.02 -5.63 -4.35
C PRO A 2 11.01 -6.03 -3.26
N PRO A 3 10.69 -5.16 -2.28
CA PRO A 3 9.86 -5.53 -1.12
C PRO A 3 8.48 -6.12 -1.48
N LEU A 4 7.75 -5.52 -2.42
CA LEU A 4 6.44 -6.02 -2.86
C LEU A 4 6.52 -7.42 -3.50
N MET A 5 7.51 -7.62 -4.39
CA MET A 5 7.76 -8.94 -4.98
C MET A 5 8.20 -9.97 -3.93
N ALA A 6 9.02 -9.56 -2.96
CA ALA A 6 9.44 -10.43 -1.87
C ALA A 6 8.25 -10.85 -1.02
N GLY A 7 7.40 -9.89 -0.61
CA GLY A 7 6.17 -10.13 0.13
C GLY A 7 5.23 -11.08 -0.61
N MET A 8 4.99 -10.87 -1.91
CA MET A 8 4.16 -11.76 -2.73
C MET A 8 4.70 -13.20 -2.73
N LYS A 9 6.02 -13.39 -2.92
CA LYS A 9 6.63 -14.73 -2.89
C LYS A 9 6.58 -15.38 -1.50
N ILE A 10 6.75 -14.59 -0.43
CA ILE A 10 6.65 -15.09 0.95
C ILE A 10 5.22 -15.58 1.19
N SER A 11 4.22 -14.77 0.83
CA SER A 11 2.80 -15.10 0.94
C SER A 11 2.44 -16.37 0.16
N GLN A 12 2.85 -16.48 -1.11
CA GLN A 12 2.65 -17.69 -1.93
C GLN A 12 3.29 -18.94 -1.32
N LYS A 13 4.50 -18.80 -0.74
CA LYS A 13 5.21 -19.90 -0.09
C LYS A 13 4.51 -20.34 1.20
N ALA A 14 4.02 -19.40 2.00
CA ALA A 14 3.24 -19.68 3.20
C ALA A 14 1.95 -20.45 2.87
N ALA A 15 1.21 -19.97 1.87
CA ALA A 15 0.01 -20.62 1.35
C ALA A 15 0.30 -22.06 0.86
N THR A 16 1.38 -22.26 0.10
CA THR A 16 1.79 -23.59 -0.39
C THR A 16 2.14 -24.55 0.75
N ALA A 17 2.63 -24.02 1.88
CA ALA A 17 2.93 -24.79 3.07
C ALA A 17 1.70 -25.05 3.98
N GLY A 18 0.50 -24.59 3.57
CA GLY A 18 -0.75 -24.76 4.31
C GLY A 18 -1.05 -23.65 5.33
N PHE A 19 -0.24 -22.58 5.36
CA PHE A 19 -0.53 -21.39 6.16
C PHE A 19 -1.36 -20.41 5.31
N GLU A 20 -2.66 -20.64 5.29
CA GLU A 20 -3.61 -19.94 4.41
C GLU A 20 -4.90 -19.62 5.16
N TRP A 21 -5.56 -18.54 4.77
CA TRP A 21 -6.90 -18.20 5.27
C TRP A 21 -7.95 -19.15 4.68
N GLU A 22 -9.05 -19.39 5.40
CA GLU A 22 -10.12 -20.27 4.92
C GLU A 22 -10.82 -19.68 3.68
N ASP A 23 -10.98 -18.36 3.66
CA ASP A 23 -11.63 -17.59 2.60
C ASP A 23 -11.06 -16.16 2.51
N VAL A 24 -11.57 -15.39 1.54
CA VAL A 24 -11.13 -14.02 1.29
C VAL A 24 -11.59 -13.08 2.42
N GLU A 25 -12.73 -13.38 3.05
CA GLU A 25 -13.25 -12.67 4.20
C GLU A 25 -12.28 -12.70 5.38
N GLY A 26 -11.60 -13.84 5.62
CA GLY A 26 -10.54 -13.95 6.62
C GLY A 26 -9.36 -12.99 6.38
N VAL A 27 -8.94 -12.83 5.13
CA VAL A 27 -7.86 -11.90 4.74
C VAL A 27 -8.29 -10.45 4.96
N TRP A 28 -9.52 -10.12 4.58
CA TRP A 28 -10.10 -8.80 4.84
C TRP A 28 -10.24 -8.55 6.35
N GLY A 29 -10.62 -9.55 7.13
CA GLY A 29 -10.66 -9.46 8.59
C GLY A 29 -9.31 -9.04 9.16
N LYS A 30 -8.24 -9.73 8.74
CA LYS A 30 -6.87 -9.38 9.16
C LYS A 30 -6.48 -7.98 8.71
N PHE A 31 -6.86 -7.54 7.50
CA PHE A 31 -6.59 -6.17 7.06
C PHE A 31 -7.20 -5.11 7.98
N HIS A 32 -8.43 -5.32 8.47
CA HIS A 32 -9.07 -4.37 9.38
C HIS A 32 -8.41 -4.38 10.77
N GLU A 33 -7.95 -5.53 11.24
CA GLU A 33 -7.17 -5.68 12.48
C GLU A 33 -5.87 -4.87 12.39
N GLU A 34 -5.06 -5.11 11.36
CA GLU A 34 -3.76 -4.45 11.13
C GLU A 34 -3.92 -2.93 10.90
N LEU A 35 -5.01 -2.52 10.26
CA LEU A 35 -5.34 -1.10 10.11
C LEU A 35 -5.60 -0.43 11.48
N ALA A 36 -6.31 -1.12 12.38
CA ALA A 36 -6.59 -0.62 13.71
C ALA A 36 -5.31 -0.59 14.58
N GLU A 37 -4.48 -1.63 14.49
CA GLU A 37 -3.18 -1.70 15.18
C GLU A 37 -2.24 -0.58 14.71
N PHE A 38 -2.14 -0.34 13.40
CA PHE A 38 -1.37 0.78 12.87
C PHE A 38 -1.90 2.14 13.35
N GLN A 39 -3.22 2.35 13.38
CA GLN A 39 -3.82 3.58 13.91
C GLN A 39 -3.48 3.79 15.38
N GLN A 40 -3.57 2.73 16.20
CA GLN A 40 -3.20 2.80 17.61
C GLN A 40 -1.71 3.10 17.80
N ALA A 41 -0.84 2.46 17.01
CA ALA A 41 0.60 2.65 17.11
C ALA A 41 1.03 4.09 16.79
N LEU A 42 0.38 4.74 15.82
CA LEU A 42 0.62 6.14 15.48
C LEU A 42 0.33 7.10 16.64
N GLU A 43 -0.61 6.74 17.52
CA GLU A 43 -1.01 7.58 18.66
C GLU A 43 -0.18 7.32 19.91
N GLN A 44 0.18 6.06 20.17
CA GLN A 44 0.58 5.61 21.50
C GLN A 44 1.95 4.94 21.55
N GLU A 45 2.49 4.50 20.41
CA GLU A 45 3.68 3.66 20.38
C GLU A 45 4.91 4.39 19.83
N THR A 46 6.06 3.71 19.92
CA THR A 46 7.32 4.26 19.41
C THR A 46 7.35 4.30 17.88
N GLN A 47 8.21 5.13 17.31
CA GLN A 47 8.44 5.18 15.86
C GLN A 47 8.81 3.81 15.26
N ALA A 48 9.50 2.96 16.05
CA ALA A 48 9.87 1.62 15.62
C ALA A 48 8.65 0.72 15.47
N GLU A 49 7.72 0.76 16.42
CA GLU A 49 6.49 -0.04 16.33
C GLU A 49 5.55 0.50 15.26
N GLN A 50 5.41 1.82 15.13
CA GLN A 50 4.69 2.42 14.00
C GLN A 50 5.21 1.90 12.64
N GLN A 51 6.53 1.73 12.52
CA GLN A 51 7.16 1.22 11.31
C GLN A 51 6.90 -0.28 11.10
N ALA A 52 6.81 -1.06 12.18
CA ALA A 52 6.47 -2.48 12.14
C ALA A 52 5.01 -2.68 11.70
N GLU A 53 4.06 -2.00 12.35
CA GLU A 53 2.63 -2.08 12.04
C GLU A 53 2.31 -1.61 10.61
N LEU A 54 3.02 -0.58 10.11
CA LEU A 54 2.92 -0.20 8.70
C LEU A 54 3.34 -1.34 7.77
N GLY A 55 4.37 -2.10 8.16
CA GLY A 55 4.84 -3.26 7.44
C GLY A 55 3.80 -4.38 7.37
N ASP A 56 3.14 -4.67 8.48
CA ASP A 56 2.13 -5.72 8.57
C ASP A 56 0.84 -5.33 7.81
N LEU A 57 0.43 -4.06 7.87
CA LEU A 57 -0.65 -3.53 7.04
C LEU A 57 -0.34 -3.66 5.53
N LEU A 58 0.87 -3.29 5.10
CA LEU A 58 1.31 -3.45 3.72
C LEU A 58 1.37 -4.92 3.30
N PHE A 59 1.85 -5.81 4.18
CA PHE A 59 1.90 -7.24 3.90
C PHE A 59 0.49 -7.83 3.76
N THR A 60 -0.46 -7.36 4.55
CA THR A 60 -1.85 -7.81 4.46
C THR A 60 -2.51 -7.36 3.16
N LEU A 61 -2.21 -6.16 2.66
CA LEU A 61 -2.60 -5.72 1.31
C LEU A 61 -1.99 -6.59 0.20
N ILE A 62 -0.75 -7.05 0.36
CA ILE A 62 -0.13 -8.00 -0.59
C ILE A 62 -0.89 -9.34 -0.58
N ASN A 63 -1.32 -9.81 0.58
CA ASN A 63 -2.14 -11.02 0.68
C ASN A 63 -3.49 -10.84 -0.01
N ILE A 64 -4.16 -9.70 0.18
CA ILE A 64 -5.39 -9.37 -0.56
C ILE A 64 -5.13 -9.40 -2.07
N ALA A 65 -4.06 -8.74 -2.55
CA ALA A 65 -3.70 -8.76 -3.96
C ALA A 65 -3.52 -10.20 -4.48
N ARG A 66 -2.85 -11.07 -3.72
CA ARG A 66 -2.69 -12.49 -4.08
C ARG A 66 -4.01 -13.23 -4.22
N TRP A 67 -4.95 -13.02 -3.28
CA TRP A 67 -6.27 -13.66 -3.31
C TRP A 67 -7.12 -13.24 -4.52
N TYR A 68 -6.91 -12.04 -5.03
CA TYR A 68 -7.58 -11.53 -6.24
C TYR A 68 -6.75 -11.71 -7.53
N ASP A 69 -5.65 -12.47 -7.49
CA ASP A 69 -4.74 -12.69 -8.63
C ASP A 69 -4.20 -11.38 -9.24
N LEU A 70 -3.85 -10.42 -8.38
CA LEU A 70 -3.28 -9.13 -8.75
C LEU A 70 -1.78 -9.07 -8.45
N ASP A 71 -1.01 -8.40 -9.31
CA ASP A 71 0.39 -8.07 -9.04
C ASP A 71 0.50 -6.70 -8.32
N PRO A 72 0.90 -6.66 -7.04
CA PRO A 72 1.00 -5.42 -6.29
C PRO A 72 2.10 -4.48 -6.82
N SER A 73 3.15 -5.02 -7.43
CA SER A 73 4.25 -4.22 -8.00
C SER A 73 3.78 -3.52 -9.27
N GLU A 74 3.09 -4.24 -10.16
CA GLU A 74 2.51 -3.65 -11.37
C GLU A 74 1.41 -2.62 -11.03
N ALA A 75 0.54 -2.95 -10.07
CA ALA A 75 -0.54 -2.05 -9.63
C ALA A 75 0.01 -0.72 -9.09
N LEU A 76 1.04 -0.77 -8.25
CA LEU A 76 1.69 0.43 -7.72
C LEU A 76 2.44 1.20 -8.81
N GLN A 77 3.15 0.50 -9.70
CA GLN A 77 3.84 1.13 -10.83
C GLN A 77 2.87 1.93 -11.70
N GLY A 78 1.75 1.32 -12.11
CA GLY A 78 0.75 2.02 -12.93
C GLY A 78 0.11 3.22 -12.21
N THR A 79 -0.03 3.15 -10.88
CA THR A 79 -0.50 4.29 -10.07
C THR A 79 0.51 5.43 -10.08
N ASN A 80 1.80 5.12 -9.88
CA ASN A 80 2.88 6.10 -9.90
C ASN A 80 2.99 6.78 -11.27
N GLU A 81 2.89 6.02 -12.36
CA GLU A 81 2.93 6.56 -13.73
C GLU A 81 1.77 7.54 -13.99
N ARG A 82 0.54 7.17 -13.58
CA ARG A 82 -0.62 8.06 -13.70
C ARG A 82 -0.46 9.32 -12.86
N PHE A 83 0.11 9.22 -11.66
CA PHE A 83 0.36 10.38 -10.80
C PHE A 83 1.39 11.33 -11.43
N ILE A 84 2.52 10.79 -11.92
CA ILE A 84 3.55 11.56 -12.64
C ILE A 84 2.96 12.28 -13.86
N GLN A 85 2.11 11.59 -14.63
CA GLN A 85 1.45 12.20 -15.78
C GLN A 85 0.50 13.33 -15.39
N ARG A 86 -0.22 13.22 -14.26
CA ARG A 86 -1.08 14.29 -13.75
C ARG A 86 -0.25 15.49 -13.32
N LEU A 87 0.82 15.25 -12.56
CA LEU A 87 1.71 16.30 -12.11
C LEU A 87 2.34 17.05 -13.29
N ALA A 88 2.87 16.33 -14.28
CA ALA A 88 3.47 16.93 -15.47
C ALA A 88 2.47 17.78 -16.28
N LYS A 89 1.18 17.39 -16.31
CA LYS A 89 0.13 18.20 -16.94
C LYS A 89 -0.13 19.49 -16.18
N MET A 90 -0.14 19.43 -14.85
CA MET A 90 -0.31 20.60 -13.99
C MET A 90 0.86 21.57 -14.15
N GLU A 91 2.10 21.06 -14.16
CA GLU A 91 3.31 21.85 -14.41
C GLU A 91 3.30 22.54 -15.78
N ALA A 92 2.74 21.89 -16.80
CA ALA A 92 2.69 22.44 -18.15
C ALA A 92 1.69 23.59 -18.32
N VAL A 93 0.66 23.67 -17.48
CA VAL A 93 -0.35 24.74 -17.52
C VAL A 93 -0.15 25.81 -16.45
N ALA A 94 0.73 25.55 -15.48
CA ALA A 94 1.02 26.48 -14.41
C ALA A 94 1.80 27.70 -14.92
N ASP A 95 1.40 28.89 -14.47
CA ASP A 95 2.05 30.18 -14.76
C ASP A 95 3.10 30.57 -13.70
N ARG A 96 3.21 29.79 -12.63
CA ARG A 96 4.19 29.93 -11.54
C ARG A 96 4.58 28.54 -10.99
N PRO A 97 5.58 28.41 -10.09
CA PRO A 97 5.91 27.12 -9.47
C PRO A 97 4.69 26.49 -8.77
N LEU A 98 4.52 25.17 -8.88
CA LEU A 98 3.38 24.46 -8.25
C LEU A 98 3.36 24.63 -6.72
N SER A 99 4.50 24.89 -6.08
CA SER A 99 4.60 25.20 -4.65
C SER A 99 3.85 26.46 -4.24
N ASP A 100 3.53 27.33 -5.19
CA ASP A 100 2.90 28.64 -4.97
C ASP A 100 1.38 28.57 -5.18
N TYR A 101 0.84 27.41 -5.56
CA TYR A 101 -0.58 27.13 -5.64
C TYR A 101 -1.07 26.49 -4.35
N THR A 102 -2.30 26.84 -3.96
CA THR A 102 -3.06 26.14 -2.93
C THR A 102 -3.63 24.83 -3.48
N LEU A 103 -3.98 23.89 -2.59
CA LEU A 103 -4.65 22.64 -2.99
C LEU A 103 -5.91 22.90 -3.82
N ASP A 104 -6.71 23.89 -3.42
CA ASP A 104 -7.94 24.29 -4.13
C ASP A 104 -7.68 24.84 -5.54
N GLU A 105 -6.49 25.40 -5.81
CA GLU A 105 -6.10 25.86 -7.16
C GLU A 105 -5.49 24.74 -8.02
N LEU A 106 -5.20 23.57 -7.42
CA LEU A 106 -4.58 22.41 -8.06
C LEU A 106 -5.59 21.28 -8.37
N GLU A 107 -6.81 21.36 -7.83
CA GLU A 107 -7.96 20.48 -8.16
C GLU A 107 -8.64 20.87 -9.48
#